data_AF-A0A3F2RI99-F1
#
_entry.id   AF-A0A3F2RI99-F1
#
_cell.length_a   1.000
_cell.length_b   1.000
_cell.length_c   1.000
_cell.angle_alpha   90.00
_cell.angle_beta   90.00
_cell.angle_gamma   90.00
#
_symmetry.space_group_name_H-M   'P 1'
#
loop_
_entity.id
_entity.type
_entity.pdbx_description
1 polymer ?
#
loop_
_entity_poly.entity_id
_entity_poly.type
_entity_poly.pdbx_seq_one_letter_code
_entity_poly.pdbx_strand_id
1 'polypeptide(L)'
;MMLPFLTLLSAFLAVSTAEKPKTKRYTALTPPLPLTQGEVTNAFHRLPIPRGPIAVYRFEAEVVEQDANGNIVPVPTFDAYLHHHVFGSTHKQYDAMKNRWAPMKPANFSRSVAFGAGTECRGTPQEFYFPYAFMTVEGEDEWMANVHVINTRKMNAERAHHCLECPCTSEDVFTADAVNGMRLRNGGCNAQLRFEENTEDLEVTSASNATYFLRYSLEYADIVPENRPLYLAACCDASGDLEHMGNVEYDVPVCDPDTHPGCVHTLSTRQRLDNGSIPLYAYRQHSPEPAREVELVYAVGHQHRGGLGIQLYDDTTGDLICASVPTYGSGNEAGNEDGYVTSMSTCTFDPPRRMNTTDIVRVVALYNNTLPHTGVMSLMYIALSDFPLDEAAPTEKAGAAAVVAASASVASAGNNLLLLGLGVVAGAIVCAFTMAVVSRWKARSGYTPLQPRTN
;
A
#
# COMPACT_ATOMS: atom_id res chain seq x y z
N MET A 1 -54.10 39.86 39.64
CA MET A 1 -52.74 39.69 39.13
C MET A 1 -52.18 38.40 39.72
N MET A 2 -52.40 37.26 39.06
CA MET A 2 -51.81 35.96 39.43
C MET A 2 -51.48 35.21 38.14
N LEU A 3 -50.20 34.87 37.97
CA LEU A 3 -49.61 34.24 36.79
C LEU A 3 -50.06 32.78 36.61
N PRO A 4 -50.11 32.25 35.37
CA PRO A 4 -50.19 30.83 35.14
C PRO A 4 -48.79 30.19 35.26
N PHE A 5 -48.71 29.06 35.97
CA PHE A 5 -47.53 28.20 36.01
C PHE A 5 -47.36 27.50 34.66
N LEU A 6 -46.29 27.84 33.94
CA LEU A 6 -45.86 27.14 32.73
C LEU A 6 -44.92 26.00 33.18
N THR A 7 -45.40 24.76 33.16
CA THR A 7 -44.55 23.58 33.38
C THR A 7 -43.69 23.34 32.14
N LEU A 8 -42.40 23.69 32.23
CA LEU A 8 -41.38 23.29 31.26
C LEU A 8 -41.15 21.77 31.38
N LEU A 9 -41.67 21.01 30.42
CA LEU A 9 -41.31 19.60 30.24
C LEU A 9 -39.91 19.56 29.62
N SER A 10 -38.89 19.33 30.44
CA SER A 10 -37.52 19.14 29.97
C SER A 10 -37.41 17.72 29.41
N ALA A 11 -37.49 17.60 28.08
CA ALA A 11 -37.22 16.35 27.39
C ALA A 11 -35.71 16.08 27.47
N PHE A 12 -35.30 15.26 28.44
CA PHE A 12 -34.01 14.60 28.40
C PHE A 12 -34.04 13.61 27.24
N LEU A 13 -33.51 14.02 26.09
CA LEU A 13 -33.07 13.09 25.05
C LEU A 13 -31.93 12.28 25.66
N ALA A 14 -32.26 11.09 26.15
CA ALA A 14 -31.26 10.09 26.46
C ALA A 14 -30.56 9.75 25.14
N VAL A 15 -29.35 10.27 24.95
CA VAL A 15 -28.45 9.80 23.91
C VAL A 15 -28.12 8.36 24.31
N SER A 16 -28.83 7.40 23.69
CA SER A 16 -28.45 6.00 23.74
C SER A 16 -27.06 5.92 23.12
N THR A 17 -26.03 5.74 23.94
CA THR A 17 -24.71 5.36 23.44
C THR A 17 -24.88 4.00 22.79
N ALA A 18 -24.86 3.93 21.47
CA ALA A 18 -24.99 2.67 20.76
C ALA A 18 -23.91 1.69 21.24
N GLU A 19 -24.34 0.51 21.63
CA GLU A 19 -23.45 -0.50 22.20
C GLU A 19 -22.64 -1.15 21.07
N LYS A 20 -21.31 -1.21 21.24
CA LYS A 20 -20.42 -1.88 20.28
C LYS A 20 -20.89 -3.33 20.09
N PRO A 21 -21.14 -3.78 18.83
CA PRO A 21 -21.52 -5.16 18.57
C PRO A 21 -20.49 -6.15 19.10
N LYS A 22 -20.95 -7.28 19.64
CA LYS A 22 -20.08 -8.38 20.06
C LYS A 22 -19.40 -9.00 18.83
N THR A 23 -18.08 -9.02 18.83
CA THR A 23 -17.29 -9.56 17.71
C THR A 23 -17.14 -11.09 17.78
N LYS A 24 -16.94 -11.68 16.61
CA LYS A 24 -16.57 -13.07 16.35
C LYS A 24 -15.17 -13.07 15.72
N ARG A 25 -14.42 -14.16 15.86
CA ARG A 25 -13.11 -14.34 15.22
C ARG A 25 -13.20 -15.39 14.11
N TYR A 26 -12.61 -15.09 12.96
CA TYR A 26 -12.38 -16.03 11.86
C TYR A 26 -10.89 -16.11 11.58
N THR A 27 -10.36 -17.31 11.37
CA THR A 27 -8.95 -17.54 11.02
C THR A 27 -8.88 -18.60 9.93
N ALA A 28 -8.08 -18.33 8.90
CA ALA A 28 -7.84 -19.27 7.80
C ALA A 28 -6.43 -19.09 7.23
N LEU A 29 -6.06 -19.98 6.31
CA LEU A 29 -4.77 -19.99 5.62
C LEU A 29 -4.98 -19.76 4.13
N THR A 30 -3.98 -19.18 3.46
CA THR A 30 -3.86 -19.29 2.00
C THR A 30 -3.73 -20.76 1.58
N PRO A 31 -3.87 -21.07 0.27
CA PRO A 31 -3.25 -22.26 -0.29
C PRO A 31 -1.75 -22.34 0.06
N PRO A 32 -1.15 -23.55 0.05
CA PRO A 32 0.28 -23.72 0.32
C PRO A 32 1.16 -22.96 -0.67
N LEU A 33 2.22 -22.37 -0.16
CA LEU A 33 3.23 -21.59 -0.90
C LEU A 33 4.57 -22.34 -0.85
N PRO A 34 4.78 -23.36 -1.72
CA PRO A 34 6.03 -24.08 -1.77
C PRO A 34 7.11 -23.20 -2.41
N LEU A 35 8.19 -22.94 -1.67
CA LEU A 35 9.33 -22.15 -2.11
C LEU A 35 10.63 -22.91 -1.84
N THR A 36 11.54 -22.91 -2.81
CA THR A 36 12.94 -23.27 -2.57
C THR A 36 13.71 -22.08 -1.99
N GLN A 37 14.93 -22.30 -1.48
CA GLN A 37 15.73 -21.22 -0.89
C GLN A 37 15.99 -20.12 -1.93
N GLY A 38 15.67 -18.86 -1.60
CA GLY A 38 15.82 -17.71 -2.48
C GLY A 38 14.67 -17.50 -3.47
N GLU A 39 13.73 -18.43 -3.56
CA GLU A 39 12.52 -18.22 -4.36
C GLU A 39 11.54 -17.27 -3.68
N VAL A 40 10.72 -16.67 -4.54
CA VAL A 40 9.76 -15.63 -4.21
C VAL A 40 8.40 -16.04 -4.74
N THR A 41 7.36 -15.92 -3.90
CA THR A 41 5.97 -15.86 -4.38
C THR A 41 5.58 -14.40 -4.53
N ASN A 42 4.83 -14.05 -5.55
CA ASN A 42 4.12 -12.77 -5.71
C ASN A 42 2.73 -13.04 -6.32
N ALA A 43 2.07 -14.08 -5.83
CA ALA A 43 0.86 -14.62 -6.43
C ALA A 43 -0.41 -14.08 -5.76
N PHE A 44 -1.51 -14.07 -6.52
CA PHE A 44 -2.84 -13.75 -6.01
C PHE A 44 -3.57 -15.03 -5.61
N HIS A 45 -4.13 -15.03 -4.40
CA HIS A 45 -4.84 -16.16 -3.81
C HIS A 45 -6.27 -15.77 -3.50
N ARG A 46 -7.23 -16.68 -3.78
CA ARG A 46 -8.62 -16.55 -3.32
C ARG A 46 -8.72 -17.06 -1.90
N LEU A 47 -9.30 -16.26 -1.02
CA LEU A 47 -9.32 -16.45 0.42
C LEU A 47 -10.75 -16.39 0.93
N PRO A 48 -11.28 -17.47 1.54
CA PRO A 48 -12.61 -17.43 2.12
C PRO A 48 -12.69 -16.41 3.26
N ILE A 49 -13.82 -15.75 3.38
CA ILE A 49 -14.15 -14.92 4.55
C ILE A 49 -15.50 -15.37 5.13
N PRO A 50 -15.87 -14.96 6.35
CA PRO A 50 -17.21 -15.22 6.86
C PRO A 50 -18.27 -14.68 5.89
N ARG A 51 -19.35 -15.43 5.71
CA ARG A 51 -20.45 -14.99 4.83
C ARG A 51 -21.00 -13.64 5.30
N GLY A 52 -20.94 -12.67 4.39
CA GLY A 52 -21.32 -11.27 4.61
C GLY A 52 -22.75 -10.90 4.19
N PRO A 53 -23.13 -9.63 4.42
CA PRO A 53 -22.23 -8.52 4.77
C PRO A 53 -21.80 -8.53 6.25
N ILE A 54 -20.54 -8.20 6.52
CA ILE A 54 -19.96 -8.12 7.87
C ILE A 54 -19.19 -6.79 8.06
N ALA A 55 -19.09 -6.33 9.31
CA ALA A 55 -18.22 -5.24 9.73
C ALA A 55 -16.94 -5.83 10.34
N VAL A 56 -15.79 -5.58 9.72
CA VAL A 56 -14.47 -6.02 10.19
C VAL A 56 -13.81 -4.90 11.00
N TYR A 57 -13.55 -5.17 12.28
CA TYR A 57 -12.93 -4.23 13.22
C TYR A 57 -11.46 -4.50 13.45
N ARG A 58 -10.99 -5.73 13.23
CA ARG A 58 -9.58 -6.08 13.37
C ARG A 58 -9.16 -7.07 12.29
N PHE A 59 -7.97 -6.86 11.74
CA PHE A 59 -7.34 -7.77 10.79
C PHE A 59 -5.89 -8.03 11.18
N GLU A 60 -5.49 -9.30 11.09
CA GLU A 60 -4.13 -9.79 11.36
C GLU A 60 -3.70 -10.71 10.22
N ALA A 61 -2.42 -10.67 9.86
CA ALA A 61 -1.82 -11.65 8.97
C ALA A 61 -0.42 -12.04 9.46
N GLU A 62 0.02 -13.25 9.13
CA GLU A 62 1.33 -13.76 9.51
C GLU A 62 1.76 -14.92 8.60
N VAL A 63 3.06 -14.99 8.28
CA VAL A 63 3.63 -16.16 7.61
C VAL A 63 3.84 -17.29 8.61
N VAL A 64 3.24 -18.43 8.30
CA VAL A 64 3.27 -19.64 9.12
C VAL A 64 3.69 -20.84 8.27
N GLU A 65 4.08 -21.92 8.93
CA GLU A 65 4.28 -23.22 8.30
C GLU A 65 3.65 -24.33 9.13
N GLN A 66 3.61 -25.52 8.54
CA GLN A 66 3.21 -26.73 9.26
C GLN A 66 4.45 -27.44 9.79
N ASP A 67 4.53 -27.64 11.11
CA ASP A 67 5.61 -28.39 11.75
C ASP A 67 5.51 -29.90 11.45
N ALA A 68 6.52 -30.68 11.88
CA ALA A 68 6.55 -32.12 11.69
C ALA A 68 5.38 -32.89 12.34
N ASN A 69 4.69 -32.28 13.30
CA ASN A 69 3.52 -32.85 13.99
C ASN A 69 2.19 -32.40 13.36
N GLY A 70 2.23 -31.56 12.33
CA GLY A 70 1.05 -31.03 11.68
C GLY A 70 0.52 -29.72 12.29
N ASN A 71 1.19 -29.13 13.27
CA ASN A 71 0.78 -27.88 13.89
C ASN A 71 1.14 -26.68 13.02
N ILE A 72 0.27 -25.66 13.02
CA ILE A 72 0.56 -24.39 12.37
C ILE A 72 1.38 -23.51 13.32
N VAL A 73 2.62 -23.23 12.94
CA VAL A 73 3.58 -22.47 13.75
C VAL A 73 4.07 -21.22 13.01
N PRO A 74 4.32 -20.12 13.73
CA PRO A 74 4.87 -18.91 13.12
C PRO A 74 6.27 -19.15 12.60
N VAL A 75 6.59 -18.53 11.46
CA VAL A 75 7.92 -18.62 10.84
C VAL A 75 8.70 -17.35 11.16
N PRO A 76 9.95 -17.46 11.64
CA PRO A 76 10.80 -16.29 11.83
C PRO A 76 11.04 -15.51 10.53
N THR A 77 11.12 -14.19 10.62
CA THR A 77 11.31 -13.30 9.46
C THR A 77 12.60 -13.57 8.68
N PHE A 78 13.66 -14.00 9.37
CA PHE A 78 14.90 -14.40 8.71
C PHE A 78 14.79 -15.72 7.92
N ASP A 79 13.74 -16.52 8.14
CA ASP A 79 13.45 -17.75 7.40
C ASP A 79 12.47 -17.52 6.24
N ALA A 80 11.48 -16.66 6.46
CA ALA A 80 10.53 -16.23 5.44
C ALA A 80 10.22 -14.75 5.60
N TYR A 81 10.70 -13.94 4.66
CA TYR A 81 10.44 -12.51 4.64
C TYR A 81 9.14 -12.20 3.92
N LEU A 82 8.17 -11.64 4.65
CA LEU A 82 6.93 -11.14 4.09
C LEU A 82 7.13 -9.70 3.63
N HIS A 83 7.40 -9.53 2.34
CA HIS A 83 7.61 -8.20 1.77
C HIS A 83 6.32 -7.38 1.79
N HIS A 84 5.22 -7.94 1.28
CA HIS A 84 3.88 -7.43 1.57
C HIS A 84 2.81 -8.51 1.37
N HIS A 85 1.67 -8.30 2.00
CA HIS A 85 0.39 -8.83 1.56
C HIS A 85 -0.55 -7.67 1.26
N VAL A 86 -1.43 -7.83 0.28
CA VAL A 86 -2.46 -6.82 -0.04
C VAL A 86 -3.76 -7.53 -0.32
N PHE A 87 -4.80 -7.24 0.47
CA PHE A 87 -6.12 -7.84 0.33
C PHE A 87 -7.02 -7.04 -0.59
N GLY A 88 -8.05 -7.70 -1.09
CA GLY A 88 -8.93 -7.20 -2.13
C GLY A 88 -10.15 -8.06 -2.34
N SER A 89 -10.99 -7.61 -3.25
CA SER A 89 -12.25 -8.25 -3.58
C SER A 89 -12.42 -8.30 -5.09
N THR A 90 -12.98 -9.42 -5.57
CA THR A 90 -13.42 -9.59 -6.95
C THR A 90 -14.94 -9.42 -7.07
N HIS A 91 -15.63 -8.99 -6.01
CA HIS A 91 -17.08 -8.89 -6.00
C HIS A 91 -17.57 -7.84 -7.01
N LYS A 92 -18.70 -8.14 -7.68
CA LYS A 92 -19.25 -7.34 -8.80
C LYS A 92 -19.58 -5.90 -8.40
N GLN A 93 -19.87 -5.68 -7.13
CA GLN A 93 -20.14 -4.36 -6.54
C GLN A 93 -19.02 -3.36 -6.82
N TYR A 94 -17.78 -3.86 -6.94
CA TYR A 94 -16.59 -3.02 -7.12
C TYR A 94 -16.13 -2.97 -8.58
N ASP A 95 -16.94 -3.39 -9.55
CA ASP A 95 -16.53 -3.51 -10.96
C ASP A 95 -16.08 -2.19 -11.58
N ALA A 96 -16.56 -1.05 -11.09
CA ALA A 96 -16.07 0.27 -11.47
C ALA A 96 -14.55 0.44 -11.25
N MET A 97 -13.96 -0.34 -10.35
CA MET A 97 -12.53 -0.33 -10.03
C MET A 97 -11.71 -1.41 -10.79
N LYS A 98 -12.34 -2.33 -11.54
CA LYS A 98 -11.63 -3.36 -12.33
C LYS A 98 -10.67 -2.77 -13.36
N ASN A 99 -11.08 -1.70 -14.04
CA ASN A 99 -10.30 -1.07 -15.10
C ASN A 99 -9.10 -0.24 -14.60
N ARG A 100 -8.88 -0.18 -13.28
CA ARG A 100 -7.68 0.43 -12.69
C ARG A 100 -6.54 -0.56 -12.83
N TRP A 101 -5.60 -0.28 -13.72
CA TRP A 101 -4.42 -1.12 -13.91
C TRP A 101 -3.48 -1.02 -12.69
N ALA A 102 -2.96 -2.16 -12.27
CA ALA A 102 -1.85 -2.30 -11.34
C ALA A 102 -0.98 -3.50 -11.76
N PRO A 103 0.34 -3.48 -11.54
CA PRO A 103 1.24 -4.59 -11.82
C PRO A 103 0.69 -5.88 -11.23
N MET A 104 0.68 -6.94 -12.05
CA MET A 104 0.21 -8.28 -11.69
C MET A 104 -1.24 -8.40 -11.20
N LYS A 105 -2.00 -7.30 -11.10
CA LYS A 105 -3.40 -7.29 -10.74
C LYS A 105 -4.19 -8.15 -11.72
N PRO A 106 -4.83 -9.24 -11.26
CA PRO A 106 -5.70 -10.02 -12.11
C PRO A 106 -6.81 -9.14 -12.70
N ALA A 107 -7.19 -9.35 -13.96
CA ALA A 107 -8.21 -8.54 -14.64
C ALA A 107 -9.58 -8.54 -13.90
N ASN A 108 -9.83 -9.55 -13.06
CA ASN A 108 -11.04 -9.68 -12.24
C ASN A 108 -10.88 -9.12 -10.81
N PHE A 109 -9.70 -8.65 -10.41
CA PHE A 109 -9.50 -7.98 -9.13
C PHE A 109 -10.20 -6.63 -9.19
N SER A 110 -11.27 -6.48 -8.42
CA SER A 110 -12.12 -5.30 -8.52
C SER A 110 -11.56 -4.17 -7.67
N ARG A 111 -11.23 -4.43 -6.40
CA ARG A 111 -10.79 -3.40 -5.43
C ARG A 111 -9.80 -3.99 -4.42
N SER A 112 -8.85 -3.20 -3.92
CA SER A 112 -8.13 -3.55 -2.68
C SER A 112 -9.00 -3.25 -1.46
N VAL A 113 -9.20 -4.26 -0.62
CA VAL A 113 -9.77 -4.16 0.71
C VAL A 113 -8.61 -3.73 1.58
N ALA A 114 -8.83 -2.75 2.44
CA ALA A 114 -7.85 -1.89 3.07
C ALA A 114 -6.71 -2.52 3.90
N PHE A 115 -6.56 -3.83 3.88
CA PHE A 115 -5.53 -4.53 4.59
C PHE A 115 -4.32 -4.77 3.68
N GLY A 116 -3.29 -3.94 3.86
CA GLY A 116 -1.95 -4.19 3.35
C GLY A 116 -0.92 -4.00 4.46
N ALA A 117 0.14 -4.81 4.47
CA ALA A 117 1.30 -4.70 5.35
C ALA A 117 2.41 -5.66 4.91
N GLY A 118 3.63 -5.50 5.42
CA GLY A 118 4.76 -6.41 5.28
C GLY A 118 5.09 -7.13 6.58
N THR A 119 6.38 -7.27 6.92
CA THR A 119 6.84 -7.96 8.14
C THR A 119 6.37 -7.28 9.42
N GLU A 120 6.07 -5.99 9.37
CA GLU A 120 5.54 -5.23 10.50
C GLU A 120 4.15 -5.68 10.96
N CYS A 121 3.43 -6.48 10.16
CA CYS A 121 2.05 -6.89 10.47
C CYS A 121 1.93 -7.70 11.77
N ARG A 122 2.98 -8.41 12.22
CA ARG A 122 2.91 -9.27 13.41
C ARG A 122 2.62 -8.49 14.69
N GLY A 123 3.29 -7.36 14.90
CA GLY A 123 3.02 -6.48 16.04
C GLY A 123 2.11 -5.29 15.69
N THR A 124 1.61 -5.22 14.44
CA THR A 124 0.76 -4.12 13.94
C THR A 124 -0.55 -4.62 13.36
N PRO A 125 -1.41 -5.23 14.19
CA PRO A 125 -2.76 -5.57 13.78
C PRO A 125 -3.52 -4.31 13.34
N GLN A 126 -4.25 -4.38 12.25
CA GLN A 126 -5.07 -3.27 11.78
C GLN A 126 -6.39 -3.28 12.54
N GLU A 127 -6.54 -2.37 13.51
CA GLU A 127 -7.68 -2.34 14.45
C GLU A 127 -8.40 -1.00 14.43
N PHE A 128 -9.73 -1.05 14.39
CA PHE A 128 -10.63 0.10 14.29
C PHE A 128 -11.65 0.05 15.43
N TYR A 129 -11.87 1.21 16.04
CA TYR A 129 -12.85 1.34 17.11
C TYR A 129 -14.26 1.57 16.54
N PHE A 130 -15.27 1.05 17.23
CA PHE A 130 -16.67 1.28 16.87
C PHE A 130 -17.00 2.78 16.96
N PRO A 131 -17.68 3.39 15.98
CA PRO A 131 -18.49 2.73 14.94
C PRO A 131 -17.78 2.39 13.62
N TYR A 132 -16.49 2.65 13.50
CA TYR A 132 -15.76 2.50 12.25
C TYR A 132 -15.35 1.06 11.97
N ALA A 133 -15.57 0.59 10.74
CA ALA A 133 -15.20 -0.74 10.30
C ALA A 133 -15.03 -0.82 8.79
N PHE A 134 -14.19 -1.76 8.33
CA PHE A 134 -14.22 -2.18 6.93
C PHE A 134 -15.39 -3.12 6.70
N MET A 135 -16.31 -2.73 5.83
CA MET A 135 -17.54 -3.48 5.57
C MET A 135 -17.47 -4.24 4.27
N THR A 136 -17.93 -5.48 4.30
CA THR A 136 -18.21 -6.24 3.09
C THR A 136 -19.64 -6.01 2.63
N VAL A 137 -19.94 -6.39 1.40
CA VAL A 137 -21.31 -6.34 0.85
C VAL A 137 -21.98 -7.71 0.84
N GLU A 138 -23.29 -7.72 0.62
CA GLU A 138 -24.05 -8.96 0.48
C GLU A 138 -23.49 -9.81 -0.67
N GLY A 139 -23.23 -11.09 -0.39
CA GLY A 139 -22.64 -12.02 -1.36
C GLY A 139 -21.11 -11.93 -1.49
N GLU A 140 -20.43 -11.06 -0.73
CA GLU A 140 -18.98 -11.05 -0.62
C GLU A 140 -18.52 -12.06 0.45
N ASP A 141 -18.25 -13.29 0.02
CA ASP A 141 -17.81 -14.42 0.87
C ASP A 141 -16.39 -14.92 0.56
N GLU A 142 -15.72 -14.30 -0.41
CA GLU A 142 -14.30 -14.47 -0.70
C GLU A 142 -13.61 -13.12 -0.94
N TRP A 143 -12.37 -13.05 -0.48
CA TRP A 143 -11.40 -12.02 -0.84
C TRP A 143 -10.32 -12.60 -1.75
N MET A 144 -9.54 -11.71 -2.33
CA MET A 144 -8.33 -12.05 -3.06
C MET A 144 -7.17 -11.32 -2.42
N ALA A 145 -6.04 -11.98 -2.18
CA ALA A 145 -4.85 -11.33 -1.66
C ALA A 145 -3.63 -11.62 -2.53
N ASN A 146 -2.85 -10.58 -2.82
CA ASN A 146 -1.48 -10.74 -3.25
C ASN A 146 -0.62 -11.06 -2.02
N VAL A 147 0.19 -12.12 -2.11
CA VAL A 147 1.08 -12.54 -1.03
C VAL A 147 2.50 -12.63 -1.58
N HIS A 148 3.33 -11.68 -1.16
CA HIS A 148 4.71 -11.53 -1.58
C HIS A 148 5.68 -11.97 -0.48
N VAL A 149 6.21 -13.19 -0.59
CA VAL A 149 7.08 -13.82 0.42
C VAL A 149 8.34 -14.36 -0.24
N ILE A 150 9.48 -14.16 0.44
CA ILE A 150 10.80 -14.62 0.04
C ILE A 150 11.28 -15.69 1.01
N ASN A 151 11.73 -16.82 0.51
CA ASN A 151 12.29 -17.88 1.36
C ASN A 151 13.78 -17.67 1.62
N THR A 152 14.12 -17.10 2.77
CA THR A 152 15.51 -16.85 3.21
C THR A 152 16.04 -17.90 4.18
N ARG A 153 15.26 -18.97 4.43
CA ARG A 153 15.61 -20.05 5.35
C ARG A 153 17.01 -20.59 5.13
N LYS A 154 17.76 -20.81 6.22
CA LYS A 154 19.15 -21.30 6.20
C LYS A 154 20.13 -20.44 5.40
N MET A 155 19.77 -19.22 5.00
CA MET A 155 20.75 -18.24 4.55
C MET A 155 21.45 -17.66 5.78
N ASN A 156 22.71 -17.23 5.61
CA ASN A 156 23.34 -16.40 6.64
C ASN A 156 22.65 -15.02 6.69
N ALA A 157 22.75 -14.34 7.83
CA ALA A 157 22.00 -13.10 8.07
C ALA A 157 22.33 -11.98 7.08
N GLU A 158 23.61 -11.79 6.73
CA GLU A 158 24.05 -10.81 5.74
C GLU A 158 23.33 -11.03 4.41
N ARG A 159 23.35 -12.28 3.93
CA ARG A 159 22.71 -12.66 2.69
C ARG A 159 21.19 -12.58 2.76
N ALA A 160 20.57 -13.05 3.85
CA ALA A 160 19.13 -12.94 4.04
C ALA A 160 18.68 -11.47 4.01
N HIS A 161 19.45 -10.56 4.63
CA HIS A 161 19.20 -9.12 4.56
C HIS A 161 19.37 -8.56 3.15
N HIS A 162 20.35 -9.02 2.39
CA HIS A 162 20.47 -8.65 0.98
C HIS A 162 19.26 -9.08 0.14
N CYS A 163 18.60 -10.19 0.47
CA CYS A 163 17.37 -10.61 -0.22
C CYS A 163 16.15 -9.73 0.06
N LEU A 164 16.21 -8.87 1.08
CA LEU A 164 15.11 -7.97 1.46
C LEU A 164 15.19 -6.63 0.74
N GLU A 165 16.38 -6.33 0.23
CA GLU A 165 16.64 -5.21 -0.64
C GLU A 165 16.33 -5.72 -2.04
N CYS A 166 15.38 -5.11 -2.74
CA CYS A 166 14.93 -5.54 -4.07
C CYS A 166 15.65 -4.68 -5.10
N PRO A 167 16.83 -5.10 -5.60
CA PRO A 167 17.52 -4.32 -6.61
C PRO A 167 16.83 -4.47 -7.95
N CYS A 168 17.00 -3.40 -8.72
CA CYS A 168 16.59 -3.13 -10.08
C CYS A 168 15.25 -2.36 -10.22
N THR A 169 15.14 -1.30 -9.44
CA THR A 169 14.12 -0.26 -9.58
C THR A 169 14.37 0.59 -10.83
N SER A 170 13.43 1.49 -11.16
CA SER A 170 13.62 2.46 -12.26
C SER A 170 14.82 3.42 -12.07
N GLU A 171 15.41 3.45 -10.87
CA GLU A 171 16.52 4.32 -10.49
C GLU A 171 17.90 3.65 -10.71
N ASP A 172 17.91 2.35 -11.05
CA ASP A 172 19.12 1.54 -11.06
C ASP A 172 19.93 1.56 -12.36
N VAL A 173 21.25 1.38 -12.23
CA VAL A 173 22.20 1.35 -13.35
C VAL A 173 22.54 -0.10 -13.71
N PHE A 174 22.08 -0.50 -14.89
CA PHE A 174 22.31 -1.83 -15.46
C PHE A 174 23.61 -1.89 -16.28
N THR A 175 24.45 -2.89 -16.01
CA THR A 175 25.51 -3.37 -16.92
C THR A 175 25.14 -4.75 -17.48
N ALA A 176 26.00 -5.31 -18.34
CA ALA A 176 25.78 -6.64 -18.91
C ALA A 176 25.77 -7.77 -17.86
N ASP A 177 26.40 -7.53 -16.71
CA ASP A 177 26.63 -8.50 -15.64
C ASP A 177 26.40 -7.92 -14.25
N ALA A 178 25.82 -6.72 -14.10
CA ALA A 178 25.60 -6.12 -12.79
C ALA A 178 24.45 -5.11 -12.74
N VAL A 179 23.89 -4.90 -11.55
CA VAL A 179 23.03 -3.74 -11.23
C VAL A 179 23.67 -2.97 -10.08
N ASN A 180 23.88 -1.66 -10.26
CA ASN A 180 24.60 -0.80 -9.32
C ASN A 180 25.97 -1.35 -8.86
N GLY A 181 26.63 -2.15 -9.71
CA GLY A 181 27.90 -2.80 -9.39
C GLY A 181 27.80 -4.17 -8.71
N MET A 182 26.59 -4.68 -8.44
CA MET A 182 26.33 -6.02 -7.90
C MET A 182 26.29 -7.06 -9.02
N ARG A 183 27.17 -8.07 -9.00
CA ARG A 183 27.35 -9.00 -10.13
C ARG A 183 26.25 -10.06 -10.24
N LEU A 184 25.56 -10.07 -11.37
CA LEU A 184 24.53 -11.03 -11.78
C LEU A 184 25.11 -12.19 -12.60
N ARG A 185 24.50 -13.37 -12.48
CA ARG A 185 24.82 -14.51 -13.35
C ARG A 185 24.30 -14.27 -14.77
N ASN A 186 24.95 -14.85 -15.79
CA ASN A 186 24.56 -14.70 -17.20
C ASN A 186 23.08 -15.09 -17.42
N GLY A 187 22.20 -14.11 -17.66
CA GLY A 187 20.76 -14.29 -17.79
C GLY A 187 19.94 -14.16 -16.50
N GLY A 188 20.55 -13.68 -15.41
CA GLY A 188 20.02 -13.60 -14.04
C GLY A 188 18.93 -12.54 -13.82
N CYS A 189 17.80 -12.74 -14.48
CA CYS A 189 16.47 -12.23 -14.11
C CYS A 189 15.43 -12.98 -14.92
N ASN A 190 14.35 -13.42 -14.29
CA ASN A 190 13.22 -14.03 -14.99
C ASN A 190 12.47 -12.96 -15.83
N ALA A 191 11.61 -13.38 -16.76
CA ALA A 191 10.93 -12.43 -17.68
C ALA A 191 10.05 -11.38 -16.96
N GLN A 192 9.60 -11.63 -15.72
CA GLN A 192 8.81 -10.72 -14.89
C GLN A 192 9.69 -9.69 -14.18
N LEU A 193 10.79 -10.16 -13.58
CA LEU A 193 11.88 -9.37 -13.02
C LEU A 193 12.56 -8.48 -14.09
N ARG A 194 12.58 -8.92 -15.36
CA ARG A 194 12.99 -8.07 -16.50
C ARG A 194 11.90 -7.12 -17.01
N PHE A 195 10.63 -7.39 -16.71
CA PHE A 195 9.49 -6.52 -17.06
C PHE A 195 9.33 -5.39 -16.03
N GLU A 196 9.62 -5.69 -14.76
CA GLU A 196 9.68 -4.75 -13.63
C GLU A 196 11.08 -4.16 -13.42
N GLU A 197 12.02 -4.53 -14.29
CA GLU A 197 13.44 -4.23 -14.25
C GLU A 197 14.22 -4.74 -13.01
N ASN A 198 13.61 -5.27 -11.92
CA ASN A 198 14.15 -5.84 -10.64
C ASN A 198 14.91 -7.19 -10.77
N THR A 199 16.21 -7.36 -10.49
CA THR A 199 16.99 -8.58 -10.86
C THR A 199 18.09 -9.00 -9.87
N GLU A 200 17.94 -10.13 -9.14
CA GLU A 200 19.07 -10.97 -8.67
C GLU A 200 18.69 -12.47 -8.52
N ASP A 201 19.69 -13.35 -8.74
CA ASP A 201 19.68 -14.81 -8.53
C ASP A 201 20.55 -15.17 -7.30
N LEU A 202 19.97 -15.82 -6.29
CA LEU A 202 20.67 -16.26 -5.09
C LEU A 202 21.22 -17.69 -5.27
N GLU A 203 22.55 -17.89 -5.25
CA GLU A 203 23.20 -19.21 -5.17
C GLU A 203 22.60 -20.14 -4.08
N VAL A 204 21.81 -21.14 -4.47
CA VAL A 204 21.19 -22.11 -3.55
C VAL A 204 22.25 -23.08 -3.02
N THR A 205 22.84 -22.77 -1.86
CA THR A 205 23.73 -23.69 -1.16
C THR A 205 22.88 -24.65 -0.33
N SER A 206 22.37 -25.69 -1.00
CA SER A 206 21.45 -26.73 -0.51
C SER A 206 19.97 -26.34 -0.42
N ALA A 207 19.09 -27.24 -0.85
CA ALA A 207 17.65 -27.04 -0.92
C ALA A 207 17.03 -26.94 0.49
N SER A 208 16.82 -25.73 1.00
CA SER A 208 15.90 -25.51 2.13
C SER A 208 14.48 -25.25 1.60
N ASN A 209 13.89 -26.29 1.02
CA ASN A 209 12.51 -26.23 0.58
C ASN A 209 11.59 -26.05 1.79
N ALA A 210 10.66 -25.12 1.68
CA ALA A 210 9.68 -24.81 2.69
C ALA A 210 8.31 -24.65 2.04
N THR A 211 7.26 -25.01 2.77
CA THR A 211 5.89 -24.71 2.36
C THR A 211 5.32 -23.75 3.39
N TYR A 212 5.18 -22.50 2.99
CA TYR A 212 4.62 -21.45 3.81
C TYR A 212 3.13 -21.29 3.55
N PHE A 213 2.47 -20.57 4.45
CA PHE A 213 1.10 -20.11 4.31
C PHE A 213 1.03 -18.69 4.88
N LEU A 214 0.16 -17.84 4.35
CA LEU A 214 -0.28 -16.67 5.09
C LEU A 214 -1.50 -17.09 5.92
N ARG A 215 -1.35 -17.06 7.25
CA ARG A 215 -2.48 -17.10 8.17
C ARG A 215 -3.07 -15.71 8.25
N TYR A 216 -4.38 -15.59 8.08
CA TYR A 216 -5.09 -14.33 8.28
C TYR A 216 -6.24 -14.52 9.26
N SER A 217 -6.48 -13.50 10.09
CA SER A 217 -7.57 -13.49 11.07
C SER A 217 -8.37 -12.20 10.99
N LEU A 218 -9.68 -12.30 11.16
CA LEU A 218 -10.60 -11.18 11.24
C LEU A 218 -11.33 -11.22 12.57
N GLU A 219 -11.44 -10.07 13.24
CA GLU A 219 -12.51 -9.85 14.22
C GLU A 219 -13.61 -9.02 13.58
N TYR A 220 -14.82 -9.58 13.57
CA TYR A 220 -15.94 -9.04 12.82
C TYR A 220 -17.27 -9.18 13.56
N ALA A 221 -18.26 -8.38 13.20
CA ALA A 221 -19.62 -8.52 13.68
C ALA A 221 -20.64 -8.29 12.56
N ASP A 222 -21.91 -8.50 12.88
CA ASP A 222 -23.01 -8.12 12.00
C ASP A 222 -23.07 -6.57 11.91
N ILE A 223 -23.42 -6.03 10.75
CA ILE A 223 -23.50 -4.58 10.53
C ILE A 223 -24.74 -4.01 11.24
N VAL A 224 -24.56 -2.94 12.00
CA VAL A 224 -25.64 -2.19 12.69
C VAL A 224 -25.78 -0.77 12.10
N PRO A 225 -26.92 -0.07 12.26
CA PRO A 225 -27.13 1.25 11.65
C PRO A 225 -26.09 2.32 12.00
N GLU A 226 -25.45 2.20 13.16
CA GLU A 226 -24.45 3.16 13.62
C GLU A 226 -23.09 2.97 12.96
N ASN A 227 -22.86 1.82 12.34
CA ASN A 227 -21.61 1.50 11.70
C ASN A 227 -21.24 2.52 10.61
N ARG A 228 -19.98 2.95 10.61
CA ARG A 228 -19.43 3.90 9.63
C ARG A 228 -18.40 3.20 8.74
N PRO A 229 -18.61 3.12 7.42
CA PRO A 229 -17.71 2.40 6.52
C PRO A 229 -16.37 3.10 6.40
N LEU A 230 -15.30 2.30 6.44
CA LEU A 230 -13.94 2.73 6.16
C LEU A 230 -13.53 2.41 4.72
N TYR A 231 -12.68 3.25 4.16
CA TYR A 231 -11.90 3.02 2.94
C TYR A 231 -10.49 3.60 3.13
N LEU A 232 -9.50 3.12 2.38
CA LEU A 232 -8.18 3.74 2.40
C LEU A 232 -8.19 5.00 1.56
N ALA A 233 -7.56 6.05 2.10
CA ALA A 233 -7.21 7.23 1.33
C ALA A 233 -6.41 6.83 0.09
N ALA A 234 -6.57 7.61 -0.98
CA ALA A 234 -5.83 7.38 -2.19
C ALA A 234 -4.32 7.68 -2.03
N CYS A 235 -3.95 8.72 -1.27
CA CYS A 235 -2.56 8.91 -0.88
C CYS A 235 -2.09 7.74 0.06
N CYS A 236 -0.85 7.59 0.50
CA CYS A 236 0.20 8.58 0.65
C CYS A 236 1.55 7.87 0.47
N ASP A 237 2.01 7.81 -0.78
CA ASP A 237 3.31 7.25 -1.13
C ASP A 237 4.36 8.36 -1.10
N ALA A 238 5.34 8.29 -0.19
CA ALA A 238 6.33 9.36 -0.03
C ALA A 238 7.22 9.58 -1.27
N SER A 239 7.21 8.67 -2.25
CA SER A 239 7.90 8.83 -3.53
C SER A 239 7.08 9.60 -4.60
N GLY A 240 5.80 9.91 -4.32
CA GLY A 240 4.91 10.68 -5.21
C GLY A 240 4.59 12.08 -4.68
N ASP A 241 4.06 12.95 -5.55
CA ASP A 241 3.66 14.32 -5.20
C ASP A 241 2.31 14.75 -5.84
N LEU A 242 2.05 16.06 -5.93
CA LEU A 242 0.82 16.60 -6.51
C LEU A 242 0.72 16.46 -8.04
N GLU A 243 1.86 16.29 -8.71
CA GLU A 243 2.02 16.26 -10.16
C GLU A 243 2.42 14.87 -10.67
N HIS A 244 3.17 14.13 -9.84
CA HIS A 244 3.80 12.87 -10.17
C HIS A 244 3.29 11.74 -9.28
N MET A 245 3.16 10.58 -9.91
CA MET A 245 2.84 9.34 -9.24
C MET A 245 4.00 8.86 -8.38
N GLY A 246 3.68 8.25 -7.24
CA GLY A 246 4.68 7.54 -6.45
C GLY A 246 5.11 6.24 -7.11
N ASN A 247 6.37 5.88 -6.92
CA ASN A 247 6.99 4.69 -7.48
C ASN A 247 6.77 3.45 -6.60
N VAL A 248 6.07 3.58 -5.46
CA VAL A 248 5.85 2.60 -4.39
C VAL A 248 7.13 2.21 -3.66
N GLU A 249 8.14 1.80 -4.44
CA GLU A 249 9.49 1.46 -4.02
C GLU A 249 10.49 2.47 -4.61
N TYR A 250 11.52 2.82 -3.85
CA TYR A 250 12.61 3.70 -4.28
C TYR A 250 13.92 3.33 -3.59
N ASP A 251 15.03 3.88 -4.08
CA ASP A 251 16.34 3.58 -3.52
C ASP A 251 16.84 4.69 -2.59
N VAL A 252 17.47 4.28 -1.49
CA VAL A 252 18.06 5.20 -0.52
C VAL A 252 19.58 5.18 -0.70
N PRO A 253 20.19 6.27 -1.19
CA PRO A 253 21.62 6.33 -1.44
C PRO A 253 22.40 6.40 -0.13
N VAL A 254 23.62 5.86 -0.13
CA VAL A 254 24.55 5.97 0.99
C VAL A 254 24.84 7.44 1.34
N CYS A 255 24.89 7.75 2.64
CA CYS A 255 25.25 9.08 3.13
C CYS A 255 26.75 9.37 2.95
N ASP A 256 27.08 10.64 2.86
CA ASP A 256 28.40 11.15 3.20
C ASP A 256 28.33 11.78 4.61
N PRO A 257 28.90 11.13 5.66
CA PRO A 257 28.83 11.61 7.03
C PRO A 257 29.48 12.99 7.25
N ASP A 258 30.43 13.37 6.40
CA ASP A 258 31.12 14.67 6.53
C ASP A 258 30.21 15.83 6.14
N THR A 259 29.28 15.59 5.21
CA THR A 259 28.31 16.59 4.75
C THR A 259 26.94 16.45 5.39
N HIS A 260 26.57 15.24 5.84
CA HIS A 260 25.27 14.94 6.45
C HIS A 260 25.46 14.13 7.74
N PRO A 261 25.83 14.80 8.85
CA PRO A 261 26.07 14.13 10.12
C PRO A 261 24.78 13.45 10.62
N GLY A 262 24.90 12.17 10.97
CA GLY A 262 23.78 11.35 11.45
C GLY A 262 23.13 10.46 10.39
N CYS A 263 23.45 10.62 9.10
CA CYS A 263 23.05 9.71 8.02
C CYS A 263 21.55 9.35 8.02
N VAL A 264 20.72 10.39 7.96
CA VAL A 264 19.27 10.25 7.80
C VAL A 264 18.86 10.76 6.42
N HIS A 265 18.45 9.83 5.56
CA HIS A 265 17.79 10.18 4.31
C HIS A 265 16.34 10.60 4.61
N THR A 266 15.90 11.71 4.02
CA THR A 266 14.56 12.26 4.22
C THR A 266 13.91 12.51 2.86
N LEU A 267 12.78 11.86 2.62
CA LEU A 267 11.84 12.26 1.58
C LEU A 267 10.73 13.11 2.20
N SER A 268 10.37 14.22 1.55
CA SER A 268 9.22 15.02 1.94
C SER A 268 8.43 15.44 0.72
N THR A 269 7.21 14.93 0.59
CA THR A 269 6.33 15.19 -0.56
C THR A 269 4.97 15.67 -0.12
N ARG A 270 4.23 16.27 -1.06
CA ARG A 270 2.87 16.81 -0.85
C ARG A 270 1.90 16.07 -1.74
N GLN A 271 0.80 15.61 -1.19
CA GLN A 271 -0.23 14.88 -1.92
C GLN A 271 -1.61 15.34 -1.47
N ARG A 272 -2.62 15.25 -2.34
CA ARG A 272 -4.00 15.42 -1.90
C ARG A 272 -4.41 14.17 -1.13
N LEU A 273 -5.20 14.34 -0.07
CA LEU A 273 -5.60 13.23 0.79
C LEU A 273 -6.27 12.09 0.00
N ASP A 274 -7.28 12.41 -0.82
CA ASP A 274 -8.08 11.39 -1.52
C ASP A 274 -8.62 11.81 -2.90
N ASN A 275 -8.52 13.10 -3.27
CA ASN A 275 -9.06 13.61 -4.54
C ASN A 275 -7.97 13.81 -5.61
N GLY A 276 -8.14 13.22 -6.80
CA GLY A 276 -7.17 13.34 -7.89
C GLY A 276 -5.82 12.66 -7.61
N SER A 277 -5.67 12.09 -6.42
CA SER A 277 -4.52 11.29 -6.01
C SER A 277 -4.60 9.90 -6.65
N ILE A 278 -3.44 9.26 -6.70
CA ILE A 278 -3.31 7.92 -7.23
C ILE A 278 -3.49 6.99 -6.03
N PRO A 279 -4.56 6.19 -5.99
CA PRO A 279 -4.81 5.35 -4.84
C PRO A 279 -3.66 4.38 -4.68
N LEU A 280 -3.22 4.14 -3.44
CA LEU A 280 -2.26 3.09 -3.15
C LEU A 280 -2.69 1.82 -3.90
N TYR A 281 -1.76 1.24 -4.67
CA TYR A 281 -2.00 0.08 -5.54
C TYR A 281 -2.84 0.31 -6.81
N ALA A 282 -2.97 1.53 -7.30
CA ALA A 282 -3.32 1.80 -8.69
C ALA A 282 -2.32 2.76 -9.32
N TYR A 283 -2.23 2.76 -10.66
CA TYR A 283 -1.26 3.60 -11.39
C TYR A 283 -1.97 4.59 -12.32
N ARG A 284 -3.21 4.95 -11.99
CA ARG A 284 -3.98 5.97 -12.70
C ARG A 284 -4.59 6.90 -11.67
N GLN A 285 -4.39 8.21 -11.88
CA GLN A 285 -5.03 9.25 -11.10
C GLN A 285 -6.53 8.99 -11.05
N HIS A 286 -7.11 9.06 -9.86
CA HIS A 286 -8.55 9.21 -9.74
C HIS A 286 -8.97 10.40 -10.60
N SER A 287 -10.03 10.25 -11.40
CA SER A 287 -10.70 11.42 -11.95
C SER A 287 -11.06 12.34 -10.78
N PRO A 288 -10.83 13.66 -10.88
CA PRO A 288 -11.19 14.57 -9.81
C PRO A 288 -12.66 14.37 -9.42
N GLU A 289 -12.89 14.01 -8.17
CA GLU A 289 -14.21 13.89 -7.58
C GLU A 289 -14.59 15.22 -6.91
N PRO A 290 -15.89 15.50 -6.68
CA PRO A 290 -16.29 16.63 -5.87
C PRO A 290 -15.60 16.57 -4.50
N ALA A 291 -15.09 17.72 -4.03
CA ALA A 291 -14.56 17.82 -2.68
C ALA A 291 -15.66 17.43 -1.68
N ARG A 292 -15.28 16.62 -0.70
CA ARG A 292 -16.18 16.11 0.34
C ARG A 292 -15.44 16.03 1.66
N GLU A 293 -16.18 16.23 2.74
CA GLU A 293 -15.63 16.08 4.07
C GLU A 293 -15.51 14.61 4.45
N VAL A 294 -14.44 14.30 5.16
CA VAL A 294 -14.08 12.96 5.62
C VAL A 294 -13.59 13.03 7.06
N GLU A 295 -13.61 11.87 7.69
CA GLU A 295 -13.06 11.61 9.01
C GLU A 295 -11.85 10.71 8.85
N LEU A 296 -10.69 11.20 9.29
CA LEU A 296 -9.48 10.42 9.43
C LEU A 296 -9.54 9.69 10.78
N VAL A 297 -9.61 8.37 10.72
CA VAL A 297 -9.88 7.48 11.88
C VAL A 297 -8.62 6.76 12.33
N TYR A 298 -7.78 6.36 11.37
CA TYR A 298 -6.59 5.56 11.62
C TYR A 298 -5.52 5.86 10.58
N ALA A 299 -4.25 5.87 11.00
CA ALA A 299 -3.10 5.94 10.10
C ALA A 299 -1.95 5.05 10.59
N VAL A 300 -1.23 4.42 9.66
CA VAL A 300 -0.05 3.60 9.95
C VAL A 300 0.91 3.62 8.77
N GLY A 301 2.20 3.62 9.07
CA GLY A 301 3.26 3.53 8.09
C GLY A 301 3.57 2.10 7.69
N HIS A 302 4.06 1.94 6.46
CA HIS A 302 4.72 0.75 5.97
C HIS A 302 6.11 1.15 5.48
N GLN A 303 7.14 0.58 6.11
CA GLN A 303 8.54 0.82 5.81
C GLN A 303 9.34 -0.47 5.89
N HIS A 304 10.27 -0.62 4.96
CA HIS A 304 11.24 -1.71 4.96
C HIS A 304 12.39 -1.46 5.96
N ARG A 305 13.30 -2.43 6.04
CA ARG A 305 14.56 -2.33 6.79
C ARG A 305 15.30 -1.02 6.47
N GLY A 306 15.91 -0.42 7.49
CA GLY A 306 16.53 0.90 7.39
C GLY A 306 15.57 2.05 7.71
N GLY A 307 14.25 1.81 7.72
CA GLY A 307 13.26 2.81 8.09
C GLY A 307 13.47 3.36 9.50
N LEU A 308 13.35 4.68 9.66
CA LEU A 308 13.42 5.38 10.94
C LEU A 308 12.06 5.99 11.36
N GLY A 309 11.05 5.86 10.51
CA GLY A 309 9.72 6.40 10.72
C GLY A 309 9.20 7.16 9.51
N ILE A 310 7.87 7.25 9.44
CA ILE A 310 7.14 8.02 8.45
C ILE A 310 6.10 8.89 9.15
N GLN A 311 5.98 10.12 8.70
CA GLN A 311 5.19 11.15 9.35
C GLN A 311 4.22 11.76 8.34
N LEU A 312 3.02 12.08 8.82
CA LEU A 312 1.97 12.74 8.07
C LEU A 312 1.70 14.10 8.71
N TYR A 313 1.77 15.16 7.91
CA TYR A 313 1.48 16.52 8.33
C TYR A 313 0.31 17.08 7.55
N ASP A 314 -0.45 17.96 8.21
CA ASP A 314 -1.33 18.88 7.53
C ASP A 314 -0.47 19.96 6.88
N ASP A 315 -0.46 20.07 5.55
CA ASP A 315 0.47 20.98 4.87
C ASP A 315 0.10 22.45 5.08
N THR A 316 -1.18 22.75 5.33
CA THR A 316 -1.67 24.13 5.51
C THR A 316 -1.30 24.67 6.89
N THR A 317 -1.53 23.88 7.93
CA THR A 317 -1.28 24.28 9.32
C THR A 317 0.15 23.98 9.76
N GLY A 318 0.80 23.00 9.15
CA GLY A 318 2.09 22.45 9.58
C GLY A 318 1.98 21.46 10.74
N ASP A 319 0.77 21.16 11.22
CA ASP A 319 0.54 20.26 12.34
C ASP A 319 0.92 18.82 11.99
N LEU A 320 1.59 18.14 12.93
CA LEU A 320 1.81 16.70 12.84
C LEU A 320 0.46 15.99 13.06
N ILE A 321 -0.02 15.28 12.03
CA ILE A 321 -1.21 14.44 12.11
C ILE A 321 -0.86 13.07 12.70
N CYS A 322 0.19 12.42 12.18
CA CYS A 322 0.61 11.09 12.62
C CYS A 322 2.12 10.91 12.48
N ALA A 323 2.75 10.24 13.44
CA ALA A 323 4.10 9.68 13.32
C ALA A 323 4.03 8.17 13.55
N SER A 324 4.37 7.41 12.52
CA SER A 324 4.44 5.95 12.56
C SER A 324 5.90 5.52 12.55
N VAL A 325 6.33 4.82 13.59
CA VAL A 325 7.74 4.52 13.90
C VAL A 325 7.93 3.01 13.96
N PRO A 326 8.95 2.45 13.28
CA PRO A 326 9.23 1.02 13.32
C PRO A 326 9.76 0.59 14.68
N THR A 327 9.35 -0.61 15.10
CA THR A 327 10.03 -1.37 16.13
C THR A 327 10.88 -2.44 15.46
N TYR A 328 12.15 -2.49 15.83
CA TYR A 328 13.06 -3.55 15.42
C TYR A 328 13.10 -4.65 16.50
N GLY A 329 13.17 -5.90 16.05
CA GLY A 329 13.37 -7.03 16.96
C GLY A 329 14.76 -6.99 17.63
N SER A 330 14.94 -7.85 18.62
CA SER A 330 16.17 -7.93 19.44
C SER A 330 16.55 -9.37 19.83
N GLY A 331 15.80 -10.34 19.33
CA GLY A 331 15.92 -11.77 19.63
C GLY A 331 15.95 -12.62 18.37
N ASN A 332 15.59 -13.90 18.50
CA ASN A 332 15.59 -14.86 17.39
C ASN A 332 14.24 -15.59 17.25
N GLU A 333 13.29 -15.30 18.13
CA GLU A 333 11.94 -15.81 18.08
C GLU A 333 11.09 -15.11 17.02
N ALA A 334 10.11 -15.83 16.46
CA ALA A 334 9.22 -15.30 15.45
C ALA A 334 8.49 -14.04 15.96
N GLY A 335 8.63 -12.93 15.25
CA GLY A 335 8.07 -11.62 15.63
C GLY A 335 8.93 -10.76 16.56
N ASN A 336 10.16 -11.17 16.91
CA ASN A 336 11.13 -10.34 17.63
C ASN A 336 12.55 -10.50 17.04
N GLU A 337 12.69 -10.70 15.73
CA GLU A 337 13.97 -10.99 15.11
C GLU A 337 14.89 -9.76 15.02
N ASP A 338 16.11 -9.88 15.55
CA ASP A 338 17.12 -8.83 15.49
C ASP A 338 17.41 -8.40 14.05
N GLY A 339 17.45 -7.09 13.83
CA GLY A 339 17.68 -6.50 12.50
C GLY A 339 16.47 -6.48 11.55
N TYR A 340 15.29 -6.94 11.99
CA TYR A 340 14.04 -6.91 11.21
C TYR A 340 13.01 -5.96 11.82
N VAL A 341 12.20 -5.33 10.97
CA VAL A 341 11.02 -4.56 11.39
C VAL A 341 9.92 -5.55 11.78
N THR A 342 9.50 -5.52 13.05
CA THR A 342 8.51 -6.45 13.61
C THR A 342 7.16 -5.78 13.88
N SER A 343 7.15 -4.45 13.98
CA SER A 343 5.93 -3.65 14.07
C SER A 343 6.16 -2.18 13.68
N MET A 344 5.07 -1.44 13.53
CA MET A 344 5.00 0.00 13.31
C MET A 344 4.03 0.59 14.34
N SER A 345 4.35 1.76 14.90
CA SER A 345 3.39 2.48 15.74
C SER A 345 2.22 3.01 14.90
N THR A 346 1.02 3.04 15.47
CA THR A 346 -0.20 3.47 14.78
C THR A 346 -0.73 4.77 15.37
N CYS A 347 -1.54 5.50 14.59
CA CYS A 347 -2.27 6.65 15.05
C CYS A 347 -3.78 6.36 14.93
N THR A 348 -4.47 6.27 16.06
CA THR A 348 -5.94 6.15 16.11
C THR A 348 -6.51 7.46 16.63
N PHE A 349 -7.52 7.99 15.95
CA PHE A 349 -8.07 9.31 16.24
C PHE A 349 -9.46 9.15 16.85
N ASP A 350 -9.59 9.44 18.15
CA ASP A 350 -10.86 9.43 18.88
C ASP A 350 -10.98 10.71 19.75
N PRO A 351 -11.79 11.72 19.36
CA PRO A 351 -12.63 11.75 18.16
C PRO A 351 -11.83 11.79 16.85
N PRO A 352 -12.41 11.39 15.72
CA PRO A 352 -11.71 11.37 14.44
C PRO A 352 -11.40 12.79 13.95
N ARG A 353 -10.33 12.94 13.16
CA ARG A 353 -9.94 14.25 12.60
C ARG A 353 -10.78 14.54 11.36
N ARG A 354 -11.48 15.68 11.34
CA ARG A 354 -12.24 16.18 10.18
C ARG A 354 -11.29 16.75 9.13
N MET A 355 -11.40 16.34 7.87
CA MET A 355 -10.59 16.83 6.75
C MET A 355 -11.44 16.89 5.46
N ASN A 356 -10.94 17.52 4.40
CA ASN A 356 -11.49 17.40 3.05
C ASN A 356 -10.62 16.47 2.19
N THR A 357 -11.25 15.76 1.25
CA THR A 357 -10.53 14.90 0.29
C THR A 357 -9.51 15.67 -0.57
N THR A 358 -9.68 16.98 -0.72
CA THR A 358 -8.77 17.87 -1.45
C THR A 358 -7.65 18.47 -0.62
N ASP A 359 -7.68 18.29 0.71
CA ASP A 359 -6.64 18.81 1.60
C ASP A 359 -5.29 18.24 1.21
N ILE A 360 -4.25 19.08 1.31
CA ILE A 360 -2.88 18.68 1.03
C ILE A 360 -2.27 18.18 2.33
N VAL A 361 -1.78 16.96 2.29
CA VAL A 361 -0.98 16.36 3.34
C VAL A 361 0.48 16.30 2.89
N ARG A 362 1.39 16.53 3.83
CA ARG A 362 2.82 16.37 3.60
C ARG A 362 3.30 15.09 4.27
N VAL A 363 3.81 14.17 3.46
CA VAL A 363 4.36 12.89 3.91
C VAL A 363 5.86 13.07 4.06
N VAL A 364 6.42 12.66 5.19
CA VAL A 364 7.87 12.70 5.46
C VAL A 364 8.35 11.32 5.84
N ALA A 365 9.17 10.70 5.00
CA ALA A 365 9.76 9.39 5.27
C ALA A 365 11.24 9.53 5.64
N LEU A 366 11.66 8.80 6.67
CA LEU A 366 13.01 8.83 7.22
C LEU A 366 13.63 7.44 7.10
N TYR A 367 14.87 7.39 6.61
CA TYR A 367 15.67 6.18 6.51
C TYR A 367 17.07 6.42 7.06
N ASN A 368 17.62 5.42 7.76
CA ASN A 368 19.04 5.36 8.04
C ASN A 368 19.74 5.02 6.73
N ASN A 369 20.63 5.89 6.27
CA ASN A 369 21.37 5.66 5.04
C ASN A 369 22.88 5.60 5.26
N THR A 370 23.30 5.13 6.45
CA THR A 370 24.71 4.76 6.72
C THR A 370 25.18 3.68 5.75
N LEU A 371 24.26 2.83 5.29
CA LEU A 371 24.41 1.91 4.17
C LEU A 371 23.35 2.27 3.10
N PRO A 372 23.59 1.94 1.83
CA PRO A 372 22.55 2.07 0.81
C PRO A 372 21.45 1.03 1.05
N HIS A 373 20.23 1.36 0.63
CA HIS A 373 19.07 0.46 0.60
C HIS A 373 18.40 0.52 -0.77
N THR A 374 17.87 -0.60 -1.26
CA THR A 374 17.22 -0.68 -2.58
C THR A 374 15.82 -1.26 -2.49
N GLY A 375 14.88 -0.67 -3.23
CA GLY A 375 13.49 -1.12 -3.24
C GLY A 375 12.80 -0.95 -1.89
N VAL A 376 13.07 0.16 -1.17
CA VAL A 376 12.39 0.45 0.10
C VAL A 376 11.03 1.08 -0.14
N MET A 377 10.05 0.78 0.71
CA MET A 377 8.73 1.42 0.68
C MET A 377 8.60 2.54 1.71
N SER A 378 7.76 3.53 1.41
CA SER A 378 7.37 4.58 2.35
C SER A 378 5.94 4.98 2.14
N LEU A 379 5.04 4.08 2.56
CA LEU A 379 3.61 4.26 2.39
C LEU A 379 2.99 4.62 3.73
N MET A 380 2.04 5.54 3.73
CA MET A 380 1.15 5.80 4.85
C MET A 380 -0.25 5.31 4.50
N TYR A 381 -0.71 4.23 5.14
CA TYR A 381 -2.10 3.79 5.05
C TYR A 381 -2.95 4.65 5.95
N ILE A 382 -3.98 5.27 5.39
CA ILE A 382 -4.91 6.15 6.11
C ILE A 382 -6.33 5.62 5.91
N ALA A 383 -7.02 5.28 7.00
CA ALA A 383 -8.43 4.89 6.95
C ALA A 383 -9.32 6.12 7.12
N LEU A 384 -10.18 6.34 6.13
CA LEU A 384 -11.13 7.45 6.06
C LEU A 384 -12.57 6.94 6.13
N SER A 385 -13.48 7.78 6.61
CA SER A 385 -14.93 7.61 6.53
C SER A 385 -15.61 8.88 6.05
N ASP A 386 -16.69 8.78 5.29
CA ASP A 386 -17.42 9.94 4.76
C ASP A 386 -18.15 10.70 5.88
N PHE A 387 -18.24 12.03 5.73
CA PHE A 387 -19.09 12.85 6.59
C PHE A 387 -19.78 14.02 5.87
N PRO A 388 -21.04 14.34 6.25
CA PRO A 388 -21.90 13.48 7.06
C PRO A 388 -22.11 12.16 6.32
N LEU A 389 -22.48 11.10 7.04
CA LEU A 389 -22.90 9.89 6.33
C LEU A 389 -24.13 10.28 5.51
N ASP A 390 -24.03 10.24 4.19
CA ASP A 390 -25.19 10.38 3.32
C ASP A 390 -26.19 9.28 3.71
N GLU A 391 -27.34 9.65 4.30
CA GLU A 391 -28.40 8.69 4.70
C GLU A 391 -28.98 7.87 3.52
N ALA A 392 -28.57 8.17 2.29
CA ALA A 392 -29.03 7.56 1.05
C ALA A 392 -27.98 6.68 0.36
N ALA A 393 -27.31 5.79 1.09
CA ALA A 393 -26.63 4.67 0.46
C ALA A 393 -26.60 3.40 1.33
N PRO A 394 -27.68 2.60 1.35
CA PRO A 394 -27.48 1.17 1.28
C PRO A 394 -26.78 0.89 -0.06
N THR A 395 -25.50 0.51 -0.02
CA THR A 395 -24.84 -0.26 -1.08
C THR A 395 -24.79 0.33 -2.50
N GLU A 396 -24.73 1.65 -2.73
CA GLU A 396 -24.45 2.16 -4.10
C GLU A 396 -23.36 3.24 -4.22
N LYS A 397 -23.01 3.98 -3.16
CA LYS A 397 -22.11 5.15 -3.31
C LYS A 397 -20.64 4.94 -2.95
N ALA A 398 -20.23 3.80 -2.41
CA ALA A 398 -18.82 3.48 -2.18
C ALA A 398 -18.04 3.12 -3.47
N GLY A 399 -18.61 3.38 -4.66
CA GLY A 399 -18.02 2.95 -5.93
C GLY A 399 -18.68 3.50 -7.19
N ALA A 400 -18.96 4.81 -7.28
CA ALA A 400 -19.24 5.45 -8.57
C ALA A 400 -19.26 6.98 -8.45
N ALA A 401 -18.16 7.66 -8.74
CA ALA A 401 -18.23 9.05 -9.18
C ALA A 401 -18.84 9.09 -10.59
N ALA A 402 -20.05 9.63 -10.68
CA ALA A 402 -20.82 9.75 -11.91
C ALA A 402 -20.19 10.74 -12.89
N VAL A 403 -20.10 10.36 -14.17
CA VAL A 403 -19.95 11.32 -15.28
C VAL A 403 -21.08 11.12 -16.27
N VAL A 404 -21.84 12.20 -16.41
CA VAL A 404 -22.94 12.42 -17.34
C VAL A 404 -22.42 12.28 -18.77
N ALA A 405 -23.04 11.39 -19.55
CA ALA A 405 -22.82 11.29 -20.98
C ALA A 405 -23.49 12.45 -21.71
N ALA A 406 -22.70 13.31 -22.36
CA ALA A 406 -23.17 14.16 -23.44
C ALA A 406 -22.54 13.66 -24.75
N SER A 407 -23.40 13.07 -25.58
CA SER A 407 -23.12 12.58 -26.92
C SER A 407 -22.94 13.75 -27.90
N ALA A 408 -21.87 13.71 -28.68
CA ALA A 408 -21.77 14.43 -29.95
C ALA A 408 -21.09 13.54 -31.00
N SER A 409 -21.89 13.10 -31.95
CA SER A 409 -21.54 12.41 -33.18
C SER A 409 -20.79 13.33 -34.15
N VAL A 410 -19.70 12.87 -34.78
CA VAL A 410 -19.35 13.28 -36.15
C VAL A 410 -18.80 12.07 -36.92
N ALA A 411 -19.31 11.95 -38.14
CA ALA A 411 -19.20 10.84 -39.07
C ALA A 411 -17.86 10.78 -39.82
N SER A 412 -17.71 9.63 -40.50
CA SER A 412 -16.69 9.19 -41.44
C SER A 412 -16.25 10.20 -42.52
N ALA A 413 -15.00 10.10 -42.95
CA ALA A 413 -14.63 10.22 -44.37
C ALA A 413 -13.42 9.33 -44.66
N GLY A 414 -13.49 8.56 -45.75
CA GLY A 414 -12.59 7.47 -46.06
C GLY A 414 -11.45 7.77 -47.02
N ASN A 415 -10.61 6.74 -47.12
CA ASN A 415 -9.80 6.21 -48.21
C ASN A 415 -8.67 7.01 -48.91
N ASN A 416 -7.51 6.31 -48.87
CA ASN A 416 -6.48 6.13 -49.89
C ASN A 416 -5.46 7.25 -50.15
N LEU A 417 -4.19 6.97 -49.79
CA LEU A 417 -3.14 6.92 -50.81
C LEU A 417 -1.93 6.08 -50.37
N LEU A 418 -1.56 5.15 -51.23
CA LEU A 418 -0.38 4.29 -51.23
C LEU A 418 0.83 5.09 -51.79
N LEU A 419 2.04 4.74 -51.31
CA LEU A 419 3.38 5.12 -51.80
C LEU A 419 3.93 6.53 -51.46
N LEU A 420 4.83 6.56 -50.47
CA LEU A 420 6.18 7.14 -50.60
C LEU A 420 7.07 6.52 -49.52
N GLY A 421 7.76 5.44 -49.90
CA GLY A 421 8.72 4.73 -49.06
C GLY A 421 10.10 5.39 -49.05
N LEU A 422 10.81 5.11 -47.96
CA LEU A 422 12.28 5.09 -47.82
C LEU A 422 13.05 6.37 -47.49
N GLY A 423 12.39 7.45 -47.06
CA GLY A 423 13.06 8.62 -46.44
C GLY A 423 12.70 8.89 -44.97
N VAL A 424 11.63 8.27 -44.45
CA VAL A 424 11.02 8.64 -43.15
C VAL A 424 11.50 7.75 -41.99
N VAL A 425 12.10 6.59 -42.28
CA VAL A 425 12.48 5.62 -41.22
C VAL A 425 13.69 6.10 -40.41
N ALA A 426 14.68 6.78 -41.02
CA ALA A 426 15.83 7.30 -40.28
C ALA A 426 15.48 8.55 -39.44
N GLY A 427 14.67 9.47 -39.99
CA GLY A 427 14.23 10.68 -39.28
C GLY A 427 13.25 10.39 -38.14
N ALA A 428 12.34 9.43 -38.31
CA ALA A 428 11.43 9.02 -37.25
C ALA A 428 12.14 8.27 -36.12
N ILE A 429 13.19 7.49 -36.41
CA ILE A 429 14.00 6.82 -35.39
C ILE A 429 14.82 7.84 -34.59
N VAL A 430 15.44 8.83 -35.25
CA VAL A 430 16.20 9.88 -34.55
C VAL A 430 15.29 10.82 -33.74
N CYS A 431 14.11 11.18 -34.25
CA CYS A 431 13.10 11.94 -33.50
C CYS A 431 12.50 11.13 -32.35
N ALA A 432 12.25 9.83 -32.52
CA ALA A 432 11.77 8.96 -31.45
C ALA A 432 12.85 8.75 -30.38
N PHE A 433 14.13 8.60 -30.77
CA PHE A 433 15.24 8.48 -29.83
C PHE A 433 15.47 9.79 -29.06
N THR A 434 15.43 10.93 -29.73
CA THR A 434 15.57 12.24 -29.05
C THR A 434 14.38 12.55 -28.17
N MET A 435 13.14 12.24 -28.59
CA MET A 435 11.95 12.37 -27.74
C MET A 435 11.98 11.40 -26.56
N ALA A 436 12.46 10.16 -26.73
CA ALA A 436 12.61 9.18 -25.66
C ALA A 436 13.74 9.55 -24.68
N VAL A 437 14.84 10.12 -25.18
CA VAL A 437 15.94 10.62 -24.34
C VAL A 437 15.50 11.87 -23.59
N VAL A 438 14.77 12.80 -24.23
CA VAL A 438 14.24 14.02 -23.59
C VAL A 438 13.09 13.70 -22.63
N SER A 439 12.22 12.73 -22.91
CA SER A 439 11.18 12.28 -21.99
C SER A 439 11.77 11.52 -20.80
N ARG A 440 12.80 10.67 -21.02
CA ARG A 440 13.59 10.05 -19.94
C ARG A 440 14.36 11.08 -19.12
N TRP A 441 14.89 12.13 -19.74
CA TRP A 441 15.51 13.24 -19.01
C TRP A 441 14.49 14.04 -18.18
N LYS A 442 13.28 14.25 -18.70
CA LYS A 442 12.21 14.92 -17.95
C LYS A 442 11.66 14.06 -16.80
N ALA A 443 11.59 12.74 -16.98
CA ALA A 443 11.27 11.81 -15.88
C ALA A 443 12.35 11.82 -14.79
N ARG A 444 13.62 12.05 -15.16
CA ARG A 444 14.75 12.17 -14.23
C ARG A 444 14.84 13.52 -13.51
N SER A 445 14.05 14.52 -13.87
CA SER A 445 14.10 15.86 -13.28
C SER A 445 13.04 16.13 -12.20
N GLY A 446 12.24 15.12 -11.81
CA GLY A 446 11.22 15.26 -10.75
C GLY A 446 11.81 15.41 -9.34
N TYR A 447 13.04 14.94 -9.12
CA TYR A 447 13.74 15.19 -7.87
C TYR A 447 14.41 16.55 -7.93
N THR A 448 13.80 17.55 -7.29
CA THR A 448 14.56 18.71 -6.84
C THR A 448 15.23 18.29 -5.54
N PRO A 449 16.54 17.95 -5.52
CA PRO A 449 17.24 17.82 -4.25
C PRO A 449 17.03 19.11 -3.47
N LEU A 450 16.74 18.99 -2.16
CA LEU A 450 16.68 20.15 -1.28
C LEU A 450 17.99 20.92 -1.42
N GLN A 451 17.96 22.03 -2.15
CA GLN A 451 19.10 22.92 -2.25
C GLN A 451 19.42 23.37 -0.83
N PRO A 452 20.68 23.25 -0.38
CA PRO A 452 21.10 23.83 0.90
C PRO A 452 20.70 25.30 0.88
N ARG A 453 19.90 25.74 1.86
CA ARG A 453 19.65 27.18 2.03
C ARG A 453 21.00 27.84 2.31
N THR A 454 21.56 28.51 1.31
CA THR A 454 22.58 29.52 1.53
C THR A 454 21.91 30.70 2.22
N ASN A 455 22.43 31.07 3.39
CA ASN A 455 22.01 32.27 4.13
C ASN A 455 21.99 33.53 3.27
#